data_AF-A0A7R9WGQ8-F1
#
_entry.id   AF-A0A7R9WGQ8-F1
#
_cell.length_a   1.000
_cell.length_b   1.000
_cell.length_c   1.000
_cell.angle_alpha   90.00
_cell.angle_beta   90.00
_cell.angle_gamma   90.00
#
_symmetry.space_group_name_H-M   'P 1'
#
loop_
_entity.id
_entity.type
_entity.pdbx_description
1 polymer ?
#
loop_
_entity_poly.entity_id
_entity_poly.type
_entity_poly.pdbx_seq_one_letter_code
_entity_poly.pdbx_strand_id
1 'polypeptide(L)'
;THNGDLDFYLVRGKTYPLEKVQEFLTRATGHPMPAEVDSAAIAGLMDLLRTSGSFALSLRYVVCFGLPSSGMDGPESGGPPLPDMNEYEYVANIFEGALEKLYDSYNTEHSFGDEEEQEEADVESPEAPAPAASKSGGLTLESIGASPEGRAKLAEMVLAGLESEYDAYKSKASTKGAGKSHTDMRKSFPFAAFVPFVDSDAEKGGSSLAALANATVEAFFYNDLFHATKTFLSNAKGSFGLCTMSTLDADRQVCIAARGQPMSMAFYPKKGIVCYGSEQAAVKSGLNFPTPGGDMDMDWAKGREQMSLRLDLDDLGGEICLLDWDTTPGSYPMSPPNRHLPVQAVVNGMARLVLCQLSRVVTFDRKVFKRMTLIEGNEFVKPLKDDAPDEVLSDIRDIPKICSDIQEDWLNIGLNRMTAWHLSRCISKRLKDHVEGKIQTHNGCVDILLTGCEV
;
A
#
# COMPACT_ATOMS: atom_id res chain seq x y z
N THR A 1 11.97 10.73 21.64
CA THR A 1 12.86 9.80 20.93
C THR A 1 12.25 9.58 19.58
N HIS A 2 12.97 9.94 18.51
CA HIS A 2 12.46 10.03 17.14
C HIS A 2 11.98 8.66 16.65
N ASN A 3 10.75 8.60 16.12
CA ASN A 3 10.18 7.42 15.49
C ASN A 3 10.77 7.31 14.07
N GLY A 4 11.20 6.11 13.70
CA GLY A 4 12.01 5.72 12.54
C GLY A 4 12.52 6.80 11.59
N ASP A 5 13.84 7.02 11.59
CA ASP A 5 14.49 7.93 10.65
C ASP A 5 14.74 7.20 9.32
N LEU A 6 14.19 7.74 8.22
CA LEU A 6 14.48 7.31 6.85
C LEU A 6 15.64 8.14 6.32
N ASP A 7 16.84 7.58 6.27
CA ASP A 7 18.02 8.30 5.81
C ASP A 7 18.13 8.33 4.28
N PHE A 8 17.97 7.15 3.68
CA PHE A 8 18.16 6.95 2.25
C PHE A 8 17.21 5.90 1.68
N TYR A 9 16.97 5.99 0.38
CA TYR A 9 16.24 4.98 -0.36
C TYR A 9 17.04 4.52 -1.59
N LEU A 10 17.14 3.20 -1.77
CA LEU A 10 17.83 2.58 -2.90
C LEU A 10 16.85 2.37 -4.06
N VAL A 11 17.16 2.95 -5.21
CA VAL A 11 16.48 2.63 -6.47
C VAL A 11 17.52 2.19 -7.48
N ARG A 12 17.44 0.94 -7.91
CA ARG A 12 18.26 0.37 -8.99
C ARG A 12 19.77 0.57 -8.79
N GLY A 13 20.24 0.34 -7.57
CA GLY A 13 21.66 0.46 -7.22
C GLY A 13 22.12 1.90 -6.91
N LYS A 14 21.27 2.91 -7.12
CA LYS A 14 21.54 4.30 -6.75
C LYS A 14 20.82 4.65 -5.46
N THR A 15 21.58 5.22 -4.52
CA THR A 15 21.08 5.68 -3.22
C THR A 15 20.64 7.13 -3.32
N TYR A 16 19.44 7.43 -2.84
CA TYR A 16 18.88 8.78 -2.80
C TYR A 16 18.67 9.22 -1.34
N PRO A 17 19.17 10.40 -0.94
CA PRO A 17 18.92 10.94 0.40
C PRO A 17 17.45 11.34 0.59
N LEU A 18 16.99 11.40 1.83
CA LEU A 18 15.60 11.75 2.18
C LEU A 18 15.08 13.00 1.45
N GLU A 19 15.85 14.09 1.41
CA GLU A 19 15.46 15.32 0.72
C GLU A 19 15.12 15.08 -0.77
N LYS A 20 15.89 14.22 -1.44
CA LYS A 20 15.65 13.85 -2.84
C LYS A 20 14.45 12.93 -3.00
N VAL A 21 14.24 12.01 -2.05
CA VAL A 21 13.04 11.17 -2.00
C VAL A 21 11.80 12.06 -1.86
N GLN A 22 11.83 13.01 -0.94
CA GLN A 22 10.78 13.98 -0.65
C GLN A 22 10.42 14.85 -1.87
N GLU A 23 11.43 15.41 -2.55
CA GLU A 23 11.27 16.16 -3.80
C GLU A 23 10.64 15.28 -4.90
N PHE A 24 11.13 14.04 -5.04
CA PHE A 24 10.62 13.08 -6.00
C PHE A 24 9.16 12.71 -5.74
N LEU A 25 8.78 12.46 -4.49
CA LEU A 25 7.43 12.05 -4.12
C LEU A 25 6.39 13.09 -4.54
N THR A 26 6.69 14.38 -4.40
CA THR A 26 5.78 15.46 -4.83
C THR A 26 5.46 15.36 -6.33
N ARG A 27 6.45 14.99 -7.15
CA ARG A 27 6.26 14.77 -8.59
C ARG A 27 5.58 13.45 -8.91
N ALA A 28 5.94 12.38 -8.19
CA ALA A 28 5.46 11.04 -8.45
C ALA A 28 4.00 10.83 -8.02
N THR A 29 3.58 11.44 -6.91
CA THR A 29 2.20 11.38 -6.43
C THR A 29 1.33 12.48 -7.01
N GLY A 30 1.92 13.57 -7.51
CA GLY A 30 1.19 14.76 -7.97
C GLY A 30 0.64 15.62 -6.84
N HIS A 31 1.04 15.36 -5.59
CA HIS A 31 0.56 16.07 -4.41
C HIS A 31 1.71 16.72 -3.64
N PRO A 32 1.53 17.94 -3.12
CA PRO A 32 2.52 18.54 -2.24
C PRO A 32 2.67 17.70 -0.97
N MET A 33 3.88 17.68 -0.43
CA MET A 33 4.14 16.99 0.83
C MET A 33 3.33 17.64 1.97
N PRO A 34 2.59 16.86 2.76
CA PRO A 34 1.74 17.43 3.82
C PRO A 34 2.55 18.01 4.98
N ALA A 35 3.76 17.49 5.22
CA ALA A 35 4.71 17.97 6.21
C ALA A 35 6.12 17.46 5.88
N GLU A 36 7.15 18.25 6.17
CA GLU A 36 8.57 17.89 5.99
C GLU A 36 9.04 16.96 7.10
N VAL A 37 8.47 15.75 7.14
CA VAL A 37 8.80 14.70 8.13
C VAL A 37 8.97 13.34 7.44
N ASP A 38 9.78 12.48 8.02
CA ASP A 38 10.12 11.15 7.49
C ASP A 38 8.88 10.29 7.28
N SER A 39 7.91 10.35 8.20
CA SER A 39 6.66 9.59 8.11
C SER A 39 5.84 9.95 6.86
N ALA A 40 5.87 11.21 6.41
CA ALA A 40 5.23 11.63 5.16
C ALA A 40 5.95 11.03 3.94
N ALA A 41 7.29 10.97 3.97
CA ALA A 41 8.07 10.34 2.91
C ALA A 41 7.86 8.81 2.87
N ILE A 42 7.81 8.16 4.02
CA ILE A 42 7.53 6.72 4.15
C ILE A 42 6.12 6.43 3.61
N ALA A 43 5.10 7.22 3.99
CA ALA A 43 3.75 7.06 3.49
C ALA A 43 3.68 7.23 1.97
N GLY A 44 4.34 8.25 1.41
CA GLY A 44 4.41 8.46 -0.04
C GLY A 44 5.11 7.32 -0.77
N LEU A 45 6.19 6.76 -0.21
CA LEU A 45 6.84 5.57 -0.78
C LEU A 45 5.90 4.36 -0.75
N MET A 46 5.20 4.13 0.37
CA MET A 46 4.23 3.04 0.48
C MET A 46 3.08 3.18 -0.53
N ASP A 47 2.60 4.40 -0.79
CA ASP A 47 1.58 4.70 -1.81
C ASP A 47 2.06 4.39 -3.24
N LEU A 48 3.35 4.56 -3.52
CA LEU A 48 3.92 4.16 -4.80
C LEU A 48 4.21 2.66 -4.88
N LEU A 49 4.48 1.99 -3.76
CA LEU A 49 4.84 0.58 -3.73
C LEU A 49 3.64 -0.36 -3.71
N ARG A 50 2.56 -0.02 -3.01
CA ARG A 50 1.35 -0.86 -2.93
C ARG A 50 0.47 -0.56 -4.15
N THR A 51 0.45 -1.46 -5.13
CA THR A 51 -0.28 -1.26 -6.40
C THR A 51 -1.17 -2.41 -6.83
N SER A 52 -1.20 -3.52 -6.08
CA SER A 52 -1.93 -4.73 -6.46
C SER A 52 -3.41 -4.46 -6.77
N GLY A 53 -3.93 -4.93 -7.90
CA GLY A 53 -5.31 -4.69 -8.29
C GLY A 53 -5.61 -3.31 -8.90
N SER A 54 -4.59 -2.49 -9.22
CA SER A 54 -4.75 -1.28 -10.02
C SER A 54 -3.65 -1.14 -11.06
N PHE A 55 -4.00 -1.19 -12.36
CA PHE A 55 -3.02 -1.04 -13.43
C PHE A 55 -2.44 0.38 -13.52
N ALA A 56 -3.23 1.42 -13.25
CA ALA A 56 -2.73 2.80 -13.25
C ALA A 56 -1.66 3.01 -12.17
N LEU A 57 -1.90 2.52 -10.95
CA LEU A 57 -0.90 2.57 -9.88
C LEU A 57 0.31 1.68 -10.20
N SER A 58 0.08 0.50 -10.79
CA SER A 58 1.16 -0.42 -11.17
C SER A 58 2.05 0.15 -12.28
N LEU A 59 1.49 0.87 -13.25
CA LEU A 59 2.24 1.64 -14.24
C LEU A 59 3.08 2.73 -13.57
N ARG A 60 2.50 3.47 -12.63
CA ARG A 60 3.21 4.50 -11.85
C ARG A 60 4.39 3.90 -11.09
N TYR A 61 4.19 2.79 -10.39
CA TYR A 61 5.27 2.03 -9.74
C TYR A 61 6.37 1.65 -10.72
N VAL A 62 6.02 1.06 -11.87
CA VAL A 62 7.00 0.58 -12.86
C VAL A 62 7.79 1.74 -13.47
N VAL A 63 7.14 2.86 -13.80
CA VAL A 63 7.83 4.06 -14.27
C VAL A 63 8.77 4.63 -13.19
N CYS A 64 8.35 4.62 -11.93
CA CYS A 64 9.14 5.13 -10.82
C CYS A 64 10.32 4.25 -10.43
N PHE A 65 10.18 2.92 -10.48
CA PHE A 65 11.13 1.99 -9.87
C PHE A 65 11.49 0.77 -10.73
N GLY A 66 10.62 0.35 -11.66
CA GLY A 66 10.70 -0.94 -12.34
C GLY A 66 11.51 -0.94 -13.63
N LEU A 67 11.62 0.18 -14.35
CA LEU A 67 12.26 0.23 -15.67
C LEU A 67 13.75 0.54 -15.62
N PRO A 68 14.50 0.18 -16.68
CA PRO A 68 15.88 0.60 -16.89
C PRO A 68 16.14 2.11 -16.89
N SER A 69 15.11 2.91 -17.16
CA SER A 69 15.11 4.37 -17.15
C SER A 69 14.59 4.96 -15.84
N SER A 70 14.04 4.14 -14.94
CA SER A 70 13.48 4.58 -13.66
C SER A 70 14.55 5.12 -12.72
N GLY A 71 14.20 6.18 -12.01
CA GLY A 71 15.01 6.83 -10.99
C GLY A 71 14.27 8.01 -10.38
N MET A 72 14.85 8.60 -9.35
CA MET A 72 14.25 9.75 -8.66
C MET A 72 14.73 11.11 -9.21
N ASP A 73 15.65 11.11 -10.18
CA ASP A 73 16.17 12.34 -10.77
C ASP A 73 15.08 13.08 -11.56
N GLY A 74 14.96 14.40 -11.34
CA GLY A 74 13.99 15.23 -12.05
C GLY A 74 14.49 15.70 -13.43
N PRO A 75 13.62 16.37 -14.21
CA PRO A 75 13.98 17.00 -15.48
C PRO A 75 15.19 17.92 -15.39
N GLU A 76 15.33 18.66 -14.28
CA GLU A 76 16.46 19.56 -14.02
C GLU A 76 17.79 18.81 -13.84
N SER A 77 17.73 17.53 -13.46
CA SER A 77 18.88 16.64 -13.28
C SER A 77 19.03 15.63 -14.42
N GLY A 78 18.35 15.85 -15.56
CA GLY A 78 18.41 14.99 -16.74
C GLY A 78 17.49 13.77 -16.71
N GLY A 79 16.61 13.64 -15.70
CA GLY A 79 15.58 12.61 -15.66
C GLY A 79 14.37 12.94 -16.54
N PRO A 80 13.62 11.95 -17.05
CA PRO A 80 12.40 12.21 -17.79
C PRO A 80 11.29 12.81 -16.91
N PRO A 81 10.39 13.64 -17.45
CA PRO A 81 9.21 14.09 -16.73
C PRO A 81 8.25 12.92 -16.51
N LEU A 82 7.73 12.77 -15.29
CA LEU A 82 6.79 11.69 -14.96
C LEU A 82 5.42 11.88 -15.65
N PRO A 83 4.70 10.79 -15.99
CA PRO A 83 3.29 10.82 -16.31
C PRO A 83 2.41 11.37 -15.18
N ASP A 84 1.33 12.06 -15.52
CA ASP A 84 0.25 12.38 -14.58
C ASP A 84 -0.75 11.22 -14.46
N MET A 85 -1.68 11.30 -13.50
CA MET A 85 -2.65 10.22 -13.28
C MET A 85 -3.58 9.98 -14.46
N ASN A 86 -3.95 11.00 -15.24
CA ASN A 86 -4.80 10.81 -16.43
C ASN A 86 -4.04 10.04 -17.53
N GLU A 87 -2.74 10.31 -17.67
CA GLU A 87 -1.86 9.59 -18.59
C GLU A 87 -1.66 8.13 -18.13
N TYR A 88 -1.51 7.88 -16.83
CA TYR A 88 -1.49 6.51 -16.29
C TYR A 88 -2.80 5.76 -16.53
N GLU A 89 -3.96 6.39 -16.28
CA GLU A 89 -5.28 5.80 -16.50
C GLU A 89 -5.52 5.50 -17.98
N TYR A 90 -5.10 6.39 -18.89
CA TYR A 90 -5.20 6.16 -20.33
C TYR A 90 -4.50 4.86 -20.73
N VAL A 91 -3.25 4.67 -20.29
CA VAL A 91 -2.49 3.45 -20.60
C VAL A 91 -3.03 2.24 -19.85
N ALA A 92 -3.51 2.41 -18.61
CA ALA A 92 -4.12 1.34 -17.82
C ALA A 92 -5.34 0.72 -18.53
N ASN A 93 -6.13 1.50 -19.27
CA ASN A 93 -7.27 0.96 -20.04
C ASN A 93 -6.87 -0.09 -21.09
N ILE A 94 -5.62 -0.04 -21.58
CA ILE A 94 -5.07 -1.07 -22.49
C ILE A 94 -4.89 -2.39 -21.72
N PHE A 95 -4.43 -2.31 -20.47
CA PHE A 95 -4.27 -3.45 -19.59
C PHE A 95 -5.61 -4.05 -19.18
N GLU A 96 -6.55 -3.21 -18.76
CA GLU A 96 -7.91 -3.64 -18.41
C GLU A 96 -8.59 -4.33 -19.60
N GLY A 97 -8.53 -3.74 -20.80
CA GLY A 97 -9.09 -4.34 -22.01
C GLY A 97 -8.41 -5.64 -22.44
N ALA A 98 -7.11 -5.82 -22.14
CA ALA A 98 -6.41 -7.08 -22.36
C ALA A 98 -6.85 -8.15 -21.34
N LEU A 99 -7.02 -7.77 -20.08
CA LEU A 99 -7.49 -8.65 -19.01
C LEU A 99 -8.93 -9.13 -19.27
N GLU A 100 -9.83 -8.24 -19.69
CA GLU A 100 -11.21 -8.57 -20.06
C GLU A 100 -11.24 -9.57 -21.22
N LYS A 101 -10.49 -9.33 -22.30
CA LYS A 101 -10.39 -10.27 -23.42
C LYS A 101 -9.82 -11.62 -23.02
N LEU A 102 -8.83 -11.63 -22.12
CA LEU A 102 -8.26 -12.87 -21.60
C LEU A 102 -9.33 -13.66 -20.85
N TYR A 103 -10.10 -13.00 -19.99
CA TYR A 103 -11.22 -13.59 -19.26
C TYR A 103 -12.29 -14.17 -20.20
N ASP A 104 -12.70 -13.42 -21.21
CA ASP A 104 -13.70 -13.84 -22.20
C ASP A 104 -13.26 -15.05 -23.04
N SER A 105 -11.96 -15.09 -23.41
CA SER A 105 -11.41 -16.20 -24.19
C SER A 105 -11.53 -17.54 -23.46
N TYR A 106 -11.27 -17.55 -22.15
CA TYR A 106 -11.36 -18.77 -21.35
C TYR A 106 -12.80 -19.25 -21.13
N ASN A 107 -13.73 -18.32 -20.90
CA ASN A 107 -15.14 -18.67 -20.70
C ASN A 107 -15.79 -19.21 -21.98
N THR A 108 -15.35 -18.74 -23.16
CA THR A 108 -15.89 -19.20 -24.44
C THR A 108 -15.47 -20.65 -24.73
N GLU A 109 -14.20 -21.00 -24.47
CA GLU A 109 -13.63 -22.33 -24.73
C GLU A 109 -14.23 -23.44 -23.84
N HIS A 110 -14.71 -23.10 -22.63
CA HIS A 110 -15.26 -24.07 -21.68
C HIS A 110 -16.79 -24.22 -21.70
N SER A 111 -17.51 -23.40 -22.47
CA SER A 111 -18.99 -23.49 -22.55
C SER A 111 -19.53 -24.59 -23.50
N PHE A 112 -18.66 -25.32 -24.20
CA PHE A 112 -19.05 -26.32 -25.21
C PHE A 112 -18.83 -27.79 -24.79
N GLY A 113 -18.55 -28.09 -23.52
CA GLY A 113 -18.09 -29.43 -23.09
C GLY A 113 -18.99 -30.25 -22.16
N ASP A 114 -20.06 -29.71 -21.58
CA ASP A 114 -20.72 -30.32 -20.40
C ASP A 114 -22.11 -30.96 -20.68
N GLU A 115 -22.28 -31.72 -21.77
CA GLU A 115 -23.52 -32.50 -22.02
C GLU A 115 -23.37 -34.04 -21.93
N GLU A 116 -22.22 -34.63 -21.58
CA GLU A 116 -22.11 -36.10 -21.48
C GLU A 116 -22.12 -36.65 -20.03
N GLU A 117 -23.26 -37.28 -19.70
CA GLU A 117 -23.52 -38.41 -18.79
C GLU A 117 -22.64 -38.55 -17.52
N GLN A 118 -23.21 -38.18 -16.37
CA GLN A 118 -22.75 -38.66 -15.06
C GLN A 118 -23.39 -40.02 -14.75
N GLU A 119 -22.61 -41.10 -14.91
CA GLU A 119 -22.88 -42.39 -14.26
C GLU A 119 -22.54 -42.33 -12.77
N GLU A 120 -23.50 -42.72 -11.93
CA GLU A 120 -23.38 -42.87 -10.48
C GLU A 120 -22.36 -43.96 -10.10
N ALA A 121 -21.40 -43.64 -9.23
CA ALA A 121 -20.61 -44.65 -8.52
C ALA A 121 -20.40 -44.25 -7.05
N ASP A 122 -21.10 -44.97 -6.17
CA ASP A 122 -20.95 -44.99 -4.72
C ASP A 122 -19.60 -45.59 -4.31
N VAL A 123 -18.78 -44.85 -3.54
CA VAL A 123 -17.80 -45.46 -2.60
C VAL A 123 -17.58 -44.56 -1.37
N GLU A 124 -17.98 -45.06 -0.21
CA GLU A 124 -17.65 -44.54 1.13
C GLU A 124 -16.17 -44.78 1.48
N SER A 125 -15.46 -43.75 1.97
CA SER A 125 -14.39 -43.86 2.99
C SER A 125 -13.96 -42.48 3.52
N PRO A 126 -13.70 -42.31 4.84
CA PRO A 126 -13.32 -41.04 5.44
C PRO A 126 -11.79 -40.96 5.68
N GLU A 127 -11.07 -40.24 4.82
CA GLU A 127 -9.75 -39.69 5.13
C GLU A 127 -9.75 -38.18 4.87
N ALA A 128 -8.97 -37.45 5.68
CA ALA A 128 -9.03 -36.00 5.87
C ALA A 128 -9.00 -35.21 4.53
N PRO A 129 -9.80 -34.13 4.40
CA PRO A 129 -9.91 -33.41 3.15
C PRO A 129 -8.63 -32.62 2.88
N ALA A 130 -7.90 -33.02 1.84
CA ALA A 130 -7.18 -32.05 1.02
C ALA A 130 -8.19 -31.01 0.53
N PRO A 131 -7.82 -29.71 0.42
CA PRO A 131 -8.76 -28.68 -0.01
C PRO A 131 -9.38 -29.10 -1.35
N ALA A 132 -10.68 -29.35 -1.33
CA ALA A 132 -11.43 -29.74 -2.49
C ALA A 132 -11.31 -28.62 -3.53
N ALA A 133 -10.55 -28.89 -4.59
CA ALA A 133 -10.58 -28.08 -5.79
C ALA A 133 -12.00 -28.20 -6.36
N SER A 134 -12.81 -27.16 -6.12
CA SER A 134 -14.10 -26.98 -6.77
C SER A 134 -13.91 -27.12 -8.28
N LYS A 135 -14.57 -28.13 -8.88
CA LYS A 135 -14.49 -28.44 -10.31
C LYS A 135 -15.32 -27.50 -11.21
N SER A 136 -15.86 -26.40 -10.68
CA SER A 136 -16.43 -25.33 -11.54
C SER A 136 -15.29 -24.39 -11.98
N GLY A 137 -14.49 -24.87 -12.93
CA GLY A 137 -13.20 -24.30 -13.35
C GLY A 137 -13.29 -23.04 -14.20
N GLY A 138 -13.95 -21.98 -13.69
CA GLY A 138 -13.84 -20.64 -14.28
C GLY A 138 -12.43 -20.07 -14.06
N LEU A 139 -11.86 -19.43 -15.09
CA LEU A 139 -10.65 -18.64 -14.92
C LEU A 139 -10.94 -17.53 -13.91
N THR A 140 -10.21 -17.47 -12.80
CA THR A 140 -10.31 -16.39 -11.81
C THR A 140 -9.12 -15.45 -11.94
N LEU A 141 -9.27 -14.20 -11.51
CA LEU A 141 -8.13 -13.27 -11.44
C LEU A 141 -6.97 -13.85 -10.62
N GLU A 142 -7.32 -14.57 -9.55
CA GLU A 142 -6.40 -15.32 -8.71
C GLU A 142 -5.64 -16.41 -9.49
N SER A 143 -6.32 -17.16 -10.36
CA SER A 143 -5.67 -18.17 -11.21
C SER A 143 -4.69 -17.58 -12.23
N ILE A 144 -5.02 -16.41 -12.81
CA ILE A 144 -4.12 -15.68 -13.72
C ILE A 144 -2.89 -15.24 -12.95
N GLY A 145 -3.06 -14.59 -11.80
CA GLY A 145 -1.96 -14.07 -10.99
C GLY A 145 -1.03 -15.17 -10.44
N ALA A 146 -1.60 -16.32 -10.08
CA ALA A 146 -0.84 -17.46 -9.56
C ALA A 146 -0.03 -18.21 -10.63
N SER A 147 -0.48 -18.21 -11.90
CA SER A 147 0.20 -18.89 -13.01
C SER A 147 1.20 -17.98 -13.72
N PRO A 148 2.48 -18.38 -13.85
CA PRO A 148 3.44 -17.70 -14.73
C PRO A 148 2.94 -17.60 -16.18
N GLU A 149 2.29 -18.65 -16.68
CA GLU A 149 1.75 -18.71 -18.05
C GLU A 149 0.57 -17.74 -18.23
N GLY A 150 -0.33 -17.67 -17.23
CA GLY A 150 -1.45 -16.73 -17.23
C GLY A 150 -0.99 -15.28 -17.28
N ARG A 151 0.01 -14.92 -16.45
CA ARG A 151 0.62 -13.58 -16.47
C ARG A 151 1.36 -13.30 -17.78
N ALA A 152 2.12 -14.26 -18.31
CA ALA A 152 2.83 -14.10 -19.57
C ALA A 152 1.85 -13.86 -20.74
N LYS A 153 0.75 -14.64 -20.81
CA LYS A 153 -0.30 -14.45 -21.81
C LYS A 153 -0.95 -13.07 -21.70
N LEU A 154 -1.25 -12.60 -20.48
CA LEU A 154 -1.76 -11.25 -20.28
C LEU A 154 -0.76 -10.19 -20.75
N ALA A 155 0.51 -10.32 -20.39
CA ALA A 155 1.55 -9.38 -20.79
C ALA A 155 1.75 -9.33 -22.32
N GLU A 156 1.63 -10.48 -23.01
CA GLU A 156 1.65 -10.55 -24.48
C GLU A 156 0.47 -9.78 -25.11
N MET A 157 -0.74 -9.98 -24.59
CA MET A 157 -1.93 -9.27 -25.08
C MET A 157 -1.84 -7.75 -24.85
N VAL A 158 -1.30 -7.35 -23.71
CA VAL A 158 -1.02 -5.95 -23.39
C VAL A 158 0.02 -5.37 -24.35
N LEU A 159 1.11 -6.10 -24.59
CA LEU A 159 2.20 -5.64 -25.45
C LEU A 159 1.69 -5.27 -26.84
N ALA A 160 0.82 -6.11 -27.44
CA ALA A 160 0.22 -5.81 -28.73
C ALA A 160 -0.59 -4.49 -28.72
N GLY A 161 -1.30 -4.20 -27.62
CA GLY A 161 -2.00 -2.93 -27.44
C GLY A 161 -1.06 -1.73 -27.30
N LEU A 162 0.03 -1.89 -26.54
CA LEU A 162 1.04 -0.84 -26.38
C LEU A 162 1.80 -0.55 -27.68
N GLU A 163 2.11 -1.58 -28.47
CA GLU A 163 2.76 -1.43 -29.78
C GLU A 163 1.90 -0.61 -30.74
N SER A 164 0.59 -0.86 -30.77
CA SER A 164 -0.37 -0.07 -31.55
C SER A 164 -0.36 1.41 -31.17
N GLU A 165 -0.36 1.74 -29.87
CA GLU A 165 -0.26 3.12 -29.40
C GLU A 165 1.07 3.78 -29.74
N TYR A 166 2.17 3.03 -29.63
CA TYR A 166 3.50 3.52 -29.95
C TYR A 166 3.70 3.78 -31.45
N ASP A 167 3.15 2.94 -32.32
CA ASP A 167 3.15 3.18 -33.77
C ASP A 167 2.28 4.37 -34.17
N ALA A 168 1.15 4.56 -33.50
CA ALA A 168 0.31 5.75 -33.66
C ALA A 168 1.05 7.02 -33.22
N TYR A 169 1.84 6.96 -32.15
CA TYR A 169 2.73 8.04 -31.73
C TYR A 169 3.77 8.38 -32.82
N LYS A 170 4.51 7.38 -33.30
CA LYS A 170 5.55 7.59 -34.34
C LYS A 170 4.98 8.21 -35.61
N SER A 171 3.82 7.74 -36.05
CA SER A 171 3.12 8.26 -37.22
C SER A 171 2.74 9.74 -37.05
N LYS A 172 2.27 10.13 -35.85
CA LYS A 172 1.95 11.53 -35.52
C LYS A 172 3.20 12.40 -35.36
N ALA A 173 4.27 11.85 -34.81
CA ALA A 173 5.56 12.55 -34.65
C ALA A 173 6.23 12.83 -36.01
N SER A 174 6.10 11.92 -36.98
CA SER A 174 6.63 12.11 -38.33
C SER A 174 5.86 13.16 -39.14
N THR A 175 4.54 13.26 -38.95
CA THR A 175 3.66 14.18 -39.72
C THR A 175 3.64 15.61 -39.18
N LYS A 176 3.83 15.80 -37.86
CA LYS A 176 3.97 17.13 -37.26
C LYS A 176 5.44 17.52 -37.32
N GLY A 177 5.84 18.26 -38.36
CA GLY A 177 7.20 18.78 -38.52
C GLY A 177 7.80 19.36 -37.23
N ALA A 178 9.13 19.32 -37.13
CA ALA A 178 10.01 19.44 -35.95
C ALA A 178 9.87 20.67 -35.00
N GLY A 179 8.74 21.38 -34.99
CA GLY A 179 8.53 22.62 -34.23
C GLY A 179 7.52 22.58 -33.08
N LYS A 180 6.86 21.44 -32.78
CA LYS A 180 5.97 21.36 -31.61
C LYS A 180 6.72 20.88 -30.37
N SER A 181 6.45 21.53 -29.24
CA SER A 181 7.03 21.14 -27.95
C SER A 181 6.53 19.74 -27.54
N HIS A 182 7.36 18.99 -26.82
CA HIS A 182 6.97 17.70 -26.24
C HIS A 182 5.68 17.80 -25.40
N THR A 183 5.48 18.95 -24.75
CA THR A 183 4.30 19.29 -23.96
C THR A 183 3.01 19.35 -24.79
N ASP A 184 3.09 19.84 -26.04
CA ASP A 184 1.94 19.88 -26.95
C ASP A 184 1.57 18.48 -27.47
N MET A 185 2.56 17.59 -27.56
CA MET A 185 2.32 16.20 -27.95
C MET A 185 1.54 15.44 -26.87
N ARG A 186 1.95 15.54 -25.59
CA ARG A 186 1.27 14.89 -24.44
C ARG A 186 -0.21 15.24 -24.37
N LYS A 187 -0.56 16.52 -24.54
CA LYS A 187 -1.96 16.99 -24.55
C LYS A 187 -2.82 16.33 -25.64
N SER A 188 -2.22 15.96 -26.77
CA SER A 188 -2.93 15.35 -27.90
C SER A 188 -2.81 13.82 -27.96
N PHE A 189 -1.92 13.25 -27.14
CA PHE A 189 -1.60 11.83 -27.14
C PHE A 189 -0.99 11.44 -25.78
N PRO A 190 -1.80 11.00 -24.81
CA PRO A 190 -1.34 10.72 -23.44
C PRO A 190 -0.18 9.73 -23.36
N PHE A 191 -0.16 8.71 -24.24
CA PHE A 191 0.94 7.74 -24.30
C PHE A 191 2.32 8.36 -24.60
N ALA A 192 2.38 9.58 -25.16
CA ALA A 192 3.64 10.30 -25.36
C ALA A 192 4.43 10.53 -24.04
N ALA A 193 3.75 10.49 -22.89
CA ALA A 193 4.36 10.55 -21.57
C ALA A 193 5.31 9.38 -21.26
N PHE A 194 5.06 8.21 -21.84
CA PHE A 194 5.80 6.98 -21.56
C PHE A 194 7.00 6.81 -22.47
N VAL A 195 7.04 7.50 -23.61
CA VAL A 195 8.10 7.43 -24.61
C VAL A 195 9.50 7.62 -24.03
N PRO A 196 9.79 8.61 -23.16
CA PRO A 196 11.12 8.76 -22.57
C PRO A 196 11.58 7.55 -21.75
N PHE A 197 10.65 6.76 -21.22
CA PHE A 197 10.95 5.59 -20.41
C PHE A 197 11.19 4.35 -21.26
N VAL A 198 10.53 4.24 -22.42
CA VAL A 198 10.62 3.09 -23.32
C VAL A 198 11.62 3.29 -24.47
N ASP A 199 11.95 4.52 -24.86
CA ASP A 199 12.90 4.79 -25.96
C ASP A 199 14.38 4.86 -25.52
N SER A 200 14.66 4.64 -24.24
CA SER A 200 16.02 4.77 -23.68
C SER A 200 17.07 3.82 -24.27
N ASP A 201 16.67 2.82 -25.06
CA ASP A 201 17.53 1.95 -25.87
C ASP A 201 17.06 1.92 -27.34
N ALA A 202 17.40 2.97 -28.10
CA ALA A 202 17.03 3.13 -29.51
C ALA A 202 17.51 1.98 -30.44
N GLU A 203 18.47 1.16 -30.01
CA GLU A 203 18.92 -0.02 -30.77
C GLU A 203 18.05 -1.28 -30.55
N LYS A 204 17.11 -1.28 -29.61
CA LYS A 204 16.27 -2.45 -29.27
C LYS A 204 14.79 -2.12 -29.04
N GLY A 205 14.21 -1.16 -29.76
CA GLY A 205 12.88 -0.56 -29.54
C GLY A 205 11.62 -1.46 -29.33
N GLY A 206 11.74 -2.79 -29.24
CA GLY A 206 10.71 -3.70 -28.71
C GLY A 206 10.97 -4.24 -27.29
N SER A 207 12.20 -4.24 -26.78
CA SER A 207 12.51 -4.85 -25.45
C SER A 207 12.01 -4.03 -24.27
N SER A 208 11.80 -2.73 -24.45
CA SER A 208 11.40 -1.80 -23.40
C SER A 208 9.88 -1.75 -23.18
N LEU A 209 9.07 -1.83 -24.24
CA LEU A 209 7.62 -1.99 -24.13
C LEU A 209 7.26 -3.34 -23.51
N ALA A 210 7.96 -4.42 -23.91
CA ALA A 210 7.81 -5.71 -23.28
C ALA A 210 8.19 -5.67 -21.79
N ALA A 211 9.27 -4.95 -21.43
CA ALA A 211 9.63 -4.76 -20.03
C ALA A 211 8.57 -3.99 -19.24
N LEU A 212 8.00 -2.93 -19.82
CA LEU A 212 6.88 -2.17 -19.23
C LEU A 212 5.66 -3.08 -19.02
N ALA A 213 5.22 -3.79 -20.06
CA ALA A 213 4.07 -4.69 -19.98
C ALA A 213 4.27 -5.75 -18.88
N ASN A 214 5.38 -6.49 -18.92
CA ASN A 214 5.67 -7.54 -17.95
C ASN A 214 5.74 -6.98 -16.53
N ALA A 215 6.55 -5.95 -16.29
CA ALA A 215 6.72 -5.39 -14.96
C ALA A 215 5.39 -4.84 -14.40
N THR A 216 4.54 -4.29 -15.26
CA THR A 216 3.24 -3.75 -14.83
C THR A 216 2.25 -4.86 -14.48
N VAL A 217 2.15 -5.95 -15.27
CA VAL A 217 1.27 -7.05 -14.84
C VAL A 217 1.81 -7.73 -13.59
N GLU A 218 3.13 -7.86 -13.45
CA GLU A 218 3.72 -8.37 -12.21
C GLU A 218 3.36 -7.48 -11.01
N ALA A 219 3.58 -6.16 -11.11
CA ALA A 219 3.20 -5.22 -10.05
C ALA A 219 1.71 -5.29 -9.71
N PHE A 220 0.83 -5.44 -10.71
CA PHE A 220 -0.62 -5.58 -10.51
C PHE A 220 -0.98 -6.81 -9.66
N PHE A 221 -0.26 -7.92 -9.79
CA PHE A 221 -0.55 -9.13 -9.01
C PHE A 221 0.30 -9.24 -7.73
N TYR A 222 1.47 -8.62 -7.70
CA TYR A 222 2.50 -8.92 -6.71
C TYR A 222 2.63 -7.86 -5.62
N ASN A 223 2.36 -6.60 -5.93
CA ASN A 223 2.55 -5.48 -5.02
C ASN A 223 1.38 -5.29 -4.05
N ASP A 224 1.07 -6.34 -3.29
CA ASP A 224 0.16 -6.27 -2.15
C ASP A 224 0.82 -5.52 -0.98
N LEU A 225 0.06 -5.31 0.11
CA LEU A 225 0.55 -4.59 1.28
C LEU A 225 1.84 -5.22 1.85
N PHE A 226 1.88 -6.55 1.94
CA PHE A 226 3.03 -7.27 2.48
C PHE A 226 4.28 -7.14 1.61
N HIS A 227 4.14 -7.33 0.29
CA HIS A 227 5.23 -7.19 -0.65
C HIS A 227 5.72 -5.74 -0.74
N ALA A 228 4.82 -4.76 -0.67
CA ALA A 228 5.17 -3.35 -0.60
C ALA A 228 6.01 -3.05 0.64
N THR A 229 5.59 -3.47 1.84
CA THR A 229 6.34 -3.27 3.08
C THR A 229 7.70 -3.96 3.05
N LYS A 230 7.77 -5.17 2.49
CA LYS A 230 9.03 -5.91 2.29
C LYS A 230 9.97 -5.20 1.31
N THR A 231 9.44 -4.68 0.22
CA THR A 231 10.19 -3.94 -0.80
C THR A 231 10.70 -2.62 -0.24
N PHE A 232 9.87 -1.90 0.52
CA PHE A 232 10.27 -0.68 1.24
C PHE A 232 11.46 -0.96 2.15
N LEU A 233 11.35 -1.94 3.07
CA LEU A 233 12.43 -2.22 4.03
C LEU A 233 13.69 -2.74 3.34
N SER A 234 13.57 -3.47 2.23
CA SER A 234 14.75 -3.96 1.49
C SER A 234 15.57 -2.81 0.89
N ASN A 235 14.92 -1.71 0.51
CA ASN A 235 15.54 -0.59 -0.18
C ASN A 235 15.80 0.63 0.71
N ALA A 236 15.04 0.80 1.79
CA ALA A 236 15.22 1.87 2.76
C ALA A 236 16.44 1.63 3.64
N LYS A 237 17.14 2.71 4.00
CA LYS A 237 18.19 2.76 5.04
C LYS A 237 17.73 3.67 6.16
N GLY A 238 17.90 3.22 7.39
CA GLY A 238 17.35 3.88 8.56
C GLY A 238 16.94 2.90 9.66
N SER A 239 16.23 3.43 10.65
CA SER A 239 15.60 2.65 11.72
C SER A 239 14.07 2.74 11.60
N PHE A 240 13.33 1.68 11.92
CA PHE A 240 11.93 1.54 11.55
C PHE A 240 11.16 0.74 12.59
N GLY A 241 10.15 1.36 13.20
CA GLY A 241 9.03 0.70 13.86
C GLY A 241 7.76 1.10 13.12
N LEU A 242 7.27 0.22 12.24
CA LEU A 242 6.24 0.58 11.26
C LEU A 242 4.93 -0.17 11.52
N CYS A 243 3.84 0.56 11.35
CA CYS A 243 2.51 0.02 11.14
C CYS A 243 2.04 0.53 9.78
N THR A 244 1.79 -0.39 8.85
CA THR A 244 1.40 -0.09 7.47
C THR A 244 0.03 -0.65 7.20
N MET A 245 -0.85 0.20 6.70
CA MET A 245 -2.22 -0.10 6.30
C MET A 245 -2.48 0.59 4.96
N SER A 246 -3.35 0.02 4.15
CA SER A 246 -3.83 0.63 2.91
C SER A 246 -5.34 0.69 2.94
N THR A 247 -5.94 1.75 2.40
CA THR A 247 -7.39 1.85 2.22
C THR A 247 -7.94 0.75 1.31
N LEU A 248 -7.09 0.17 0.45
CA LEU A 248 -7.44 -0.94 -0.43
C LEU A 248 -7.50 -2.30 0.30
N ASP A 249 -6.95 -2.37 1.52
CA ASP A 249 -6.85 -3.59 2.32
C ASP A 249 -7.37 -3.36 3.77
N ALA A 250 -8.05 -2.22 4.01
CA ALA A 250 -8.36 -1.71 5.35
C ALA A 250 -9.32 -2.60 6.14
N ASP A 251 -10.13 -3.37 5.44
CA ASP A 251 -11.08 -4.32 5.99
C ASP A 251 -10.48 -5.71 6.18
N ARG A 252 -9.17 -5.89 5.94
CA ARG A 252 -8.56 -7.23 5.85
C ARG A 252 -7.20 -7.40 6.52
N GLN A 253 -6.28 -6.45 6.37
CA GLN A 253 -4.88 -6.67 6.70
C GLN A 253 -4.17 -5.49 7.36
N VAL A 254 -3.16 -5.81 8.16
CA VAL A 254 -2.16 -4.86 8.66
C VAL A 254 -0.77 -5.49 8.62
N CYS A 255 0.24 -4.71 8.23
CA CYS A 255 1.65 -5.10 8.29
C CYS A 255 2.36 -4.30 9.39
N ILE A 256 2.93 -5.02 10.36
CA ILE A 256 3.78 -4.47 11.42
C ILE A 256 5.22 -4.85 11.13
N ALA A 257 6.17 -3.93 11.22
CA ALA A 257 7.57 -4.25 10.98
C ALA A 257 8.51 -3.55 11.96
N ALA A 258 9.60 -4.23 12.28
CA ALA A 258 10.66 -3.74 13.15
C ALA A 258 12.01 -3.86 12.45
N ARG A 259 12.83 -2.80 12.47
CA ARG A 259 14.25 -2.82 12.08
C ARG A 259 14.98 -1.64 12.73
N GLY A 260 15.75 -1.89 13.78
CA GLY A 260 16.43 -0.87 14.59
C GLY A 260 15.50 -0.14 15.56
N GLN A 261 14.21 -0.46 15.56
CA GLN A 261 13.25 0.00 16.56
C GLN A 261 12.33 -1.15 16.96
N PRO A 262 12.03 -1.31 18.25
CA PRO A 262 11.22 -2.41 18.73
C PRO A 262 9.76 -2.27 18.30
N MET A 263 9.14 -3.40 17.97
CA MET A 263 7.69 -3.54 17.85
C MET A 263 7.25 -4.83 18.52
N SER A 264 6.17 -4.74 19.28
CA SER A 264 5.56 -5.86 20.01
C SER A 264 4.11 -6.03 19.58
N MET A 265 3.62 -7.27 19.64
CA MET A 265 2.23 -7.63 19.40
C MET A 265 1.75 -8.54 20.53
N ALA A 266 0.57 -8.30 21.08
CA ALA A 266 -0.08 -9.18 22.04
C ALA A 266 -1.40 -9.70 21.46
N PHE A 267 -1.58 -11.00 21.53
CA PHE A 267 -2.75 -11.72 21.06
C PHE A 267 -3.57 -12.10 22.29
N TYR A 268 -4.86 -11.77 22.29
CA TYR A 268 -5.82 -12.11 23.34
C TYR A 268 -6.96 -12.96 22.75
N PRO A 269 -6.76 -14.26 22.50
CA PRO A 269 -7.72 -15.10 21.79
C PRO A 269 -9.11 -15.11 22.40
N LYS A 270 -9.20 -15.17 23.73
CA LYS A 270 -10.46 -15.16 24.48
C LYS A 270 -11.23 -13.83 24.36
N LYS A 271 -10.52 -12.74 24.06
CA LYS A 271 -11.08 -11.39 23.93
C LYS A 271 -11.33 -11.00 22.47
N GLY A 272 -10.78 -11.75 21.52
CA GLY A 272 -10.84 -11.42 20.10
C GLY A 272 -10.05 -10.14 19.75
N ILE A 273 -9.02 -9.80 20.52
CA ILE A 273 -8.26 -8.56 20.36
C ILE A 273 -6.80 -8.87 20.07
N VAL A 274 -6.20 -8.07 19.19
CA VAL A 274 -4.75 -7.98 19.01
C VAL A 274 -4.33 -6.55 19.34
N CYS A 275 -3.34 -6.40 20.21
CA CYS A 275 -2.72 -5.11 20.52
C CYS A 275 -1.33 -5.08 19.91
N TYR A 276 -0.89 -3.94 19.38
CA TYR A 276 0.48 -3.76 18.90
C TYR A 276 1.02 -2.39 19.31
N GLY A 277 2.34 -2.26 19.38
CA GLY A 277 2.98 -1.01 19.76
C GLY A 277 4.51 -1.14 19.82
N SER A 278 5.20 -0.01 19.83
CA SER A 278 6.66 0.04 19.96
C SER A 278 7.16 -0.27 21.37
N GLU A 279 6.27 -0.16 22.37
CA GLU A 279 6.58 -0.43 23.77
C GLU A 279 5.87 -1.72 24.23
N GLN A 280 6.65 -2.64 24.82
CA GLN A 280 6.15 -3.91 25.32
C GLN A 280 5.08 -3.73 26.40
N ALA A 281 5.15 -2.63 27.16
CA ALA A 281 4.15 -2.34 28.17
C ALA A 281 2.78 -1.98 27.56
N ALA A 282 2.76 -1.24 26.44
CA ALA A 282 1.53 -0.73 25.83
C ALA A 282 0.63 -1.86 25.32
N VAL A 283 1.21 -2.94 24.80
CA VAL A 283 0.45 -4.08 24.28
C VAL A 283 -0.23 -4.92 25.37
N LYS A 284 0.04 -4.63 26.66
CA LYS A 284 -0.57 -5.32 27.79
C LYS A 284 -1.97 -4.80 28.14
N SER A 285 -2.45 -3.75 27.47
CA SER A 285 -3.74 -3.12 27.74
C SER A 285 -4.89 -4.13 27.79
N GLY A 286 -4.83 -5.16 26.94
CA GLY A 286 -5.81 -6.26 26.95
C GLY A 286 -5.92 -6.97 28.30
N LEU A 287 -4.89 -7.00 29.16
CA LEU A 287 -4.95 -7.62 30.49
C LEU A 287 -5.90 -6.90 31.46
N ASN A 288 -6.16 -5.61 31.26
CA ASN A 288 -7.00 -4.82 32.15
C ASN A 288 -8.50 -5.01 31.91
N PHE A 289 -8.88 -5.61 30.77
CA PHE A 289 -10.28 -5.83 30.42
C PHE A 289 -10.74 -7.24 30.84
N PRO A 290 -11.96 -7.39 31.37
CA PRO A 290 -12.53 -8.70 31.64
C PRO A 290 -12.75 -9.49 30.35
N THR A 291 -12.64 -10.81 30.41
CA THR A 291 -12.94 -11.69 29.28
C THR A 291 -14.46 -11.73 29.03
N PRO A 292 -14.96 -11.52 27.80
CA PRO A 292 -16.37 -11.72 27.48
C PRO A 292 -16.82 -13.14 27.85
N GLY A 293 -17.85 -13.26 28.69
CA GLY A 293 -18.32 -14.56 29.20
C GLY A 293 -17.62 -15.07 30.46
N GLY A 294 -16.70 -14.28 31.04
CA GLY A 294 -15.99 -14.60 32.27
C GLY A 294 -14.63 -15.27 32.05
N ASP A 295 -13.81 -15.27 33.09
CA ASP A 295 -12.52 -15.97 33.06
C ASP A 295 -12.77 -17.47 33.25
N MET A 296 -12.66 -18.23 32.17
CA MET A 296 -12.66 -19.70 32.26
C MET A 296 -11.32 -20.16 32.86
N ASP A 297 -11.38 -21.19 33.71
CA ASP A 297 -10.20 -21.84 34.28
C ASP A 297 -9.15 -22.11 33.18
N MET A 298 -7.90 -21.76 33.47
CA MET A 298 -6.77 -22.02 32.57
C MET A 298 -6.61 -23.53 32.39
N ASP A 299 -7.22 -24.04 31.33
CA ASP A 299 -7.04 -25.42 30.91
C ASP A 299 -5.75 -25.53 30.11
N TRP A 300 -4.65 -25.78 30.82
CA TRP A 300 -3.33 -26.01 30.23
C TRP A 300 -3.32 -27.16 29.20
N ALA A 301 -4.32 -28.04 29.22
CA ALA A 301 -4.46 -29.12 28.24
C ALA A 301 -4.93 -28.62 26.86
N LYS A 302 -5.56 -27.44 26.76
CA LYS A 302 -6.09 -26.89 25.49
C LYS A 302 -5.03 -26.19 24.61
N GLY A 303 -3.77 -26.22 25.01
CA GLY A 303 -2.64 -25.73 24.21
C GLY A 303 -2.39 -24.22 24.32
N ARG A 304 -1.14 -23.80 24.02
CA ARG A 304 -0.69 -22.40 24.13
C ARG A 304 -1.44 -21.43 23.22
N GLU A 305 -2.07 -21.93 22.17
CA GLU A 305 -2.73 -21.13 21.12
C GLU A 305 -3.98 -20.39 21.64
N GLN A 306 -4.55 -20.85 22.76
CA GLN A 306 -5.70 -20.22 23.42
C GLN A 306 -5.30 -19.23 24.52
N MET A 307 -4.00 -19.13 24.84
CA MET A 307 -3.49 -18.25 25.88
C MET A 307 -3.22 -16.85 25.34
N SER A 308 -3.25 -15.86 26.23
CA SER A 308 -2.79 -14.52 25.85
C SER A 308 -1.26 -14.52 25.74
N LEU A 309 -0.76 -14.23 24.54
CA LEU A 309 0.65 -14.35 24.17
C LEU A 309 1.17 -13.05 23.58
N ARG A 310 2.43 -12.70 23.87
CA ARG A 310 3.14 -11.56 23.27
C ARG A 310 4.24 -12.05 22.34
N LEU A 311 4.29 -11.49 21.14
CA LEU A 311 5.39 -11.62 20.18
C LEU A 311 6.16 -10.31 20.13
N ASP A 312 7.48 -10.38 20.33
CA ASP A 312 8.40 -9.27 20.10
C ASP A 312 9.09 -9.50 18.75
N LEU A 313 9.01 -8.53 17.84
CA LEU A 313 9.64 -8.63 16.52
C LEU A 313 11.15 -8.43 16.61
N ASP A 314 11.91 -9.12 15.75
CA ASP A 314 13.36 -8.95 15.67
C ASP A 314 13.73 -7.62 14.99
N ASP A 315 14.03 -6.61 15.81
CA ASP A 315 14.48 -5.30 15.35
C ASP A 315 15.95 -5.31 14.91
N LEU A 316 16.80 -6.23 15.39
CA LEU A 316 18.21 -6.28 14.97
C LEU A 316 18.36 -6.80 13.55
N GLY A 317 17.73 -7.93 13.25
CA GLY A 317 17.76 -8.55 11.91
C GLY A 317 16.71 -8.00 10.95
N GLY A 318 15.74 -7.24 11.45
CA GLY A 318 14.61 -6.75 10.68
C GLY A 318 13.57 -7.85 10.45
N GLU A 319 12.34 -7.60 10.88
CA GLU A 319 11.24 -8.57 10.75
C GLU A 319 9.93 -7.87 10.40
N ILE A 320 9.13 -8.55 9.56
CA ILE A 320 7.79 -8.13 9.16
C ILE A 320 6.79 -9.17 9.66
N CYS A 321 5.72 -8.70 10.29
CA CYS A 321 4.55 -9.46 10.67
C CYS A 321 3.33 -8.96 9.89
N LEU A 322 2.77 -9.82 9.05
CA LEU A 322 1.44 -9.61 8.47
C LEU A 322 0.40 -10.25 9.38
N LEU A 323 -0.64 -9.49 9.72
CA LEU A 323 -1.87 -9.99 10.30
C LEU A 323 -2.98 -9.83 9.26
N ASP A 324 -3.63 -10.95 8.93
CA ASP A 324 -4.74 -11.03 7.98
C ASP A 324 -5.93 -11.69 8.69
N TRP A 325 -7.09 -11.03 8.70
CA TRP A 325 -8.31 -11.56 9.32
C TRP A 325 -9.35 -12.02 8.31
N ASP A 326 -8.98 -12.16 7.04
CA ASP A 326 -9.77 -12.91 6.08
C ASP A 326 -9.55 -14.40 6.27
N THR A 327 -10.58 -15.08 6.76
CA THR A 327 -10.56 -16.52 7.06
C THR A 327 -11.24 -17.34 5.97
N THR A 328 -11.58 -16.72 4.84
CA THR A 328 -12.26 -17.39 3.73
C THR A 328 -11.42 -18.56 3.19
N PRO A 329 -11.97 -19.78 3.12
CA PRO A 329 -11.26 -20.93 2.55
C PRO A 329 -10.77 -20.64 1.13
N GLY A 330 -9.51 -20.94 0.85
CA GLY A 330 -8.88 -20.71 -0.46
C GLY A 330 -8.32 -19.30 -0.67
N SER A 331 -8.56 -18.35 0.24
CA SER A 331 -7.90 -17.05 0.15
C SER A 331 -6.45 -17.15 0.63
N TYR A 332 -5.55 -16.44 -0.05
CA TYR A 332 -4.15 -16.33 0.37
C TYR A 332 -3.92 -14.98 1.05
N PRO A 333 -3.21 -14.93 2.20
CA PRO A 333 -2.91 -13.67 2.86
C PRO A 333 -1.89 -12.83 2.10
N MET A 334 -1.18 -13.41 1.13
CA MET A 334 -0.15 -12.72 0.35
C MET A 334 -0.16 -13.11 -1.12
N SER A 335 0.41 -12.23 -1.91
CA SER A 335 0.70 -12.40 -3.33
C SER A 335 1.71 -13.53 -3.60
N PRO A 336 1.69 -14.13 -4.79
CA PRO A 336 2.47 -15.31 -5.14
C PRO A 336 3.97 -15.30 -4.75
N PRO A 337 4.72 -14.19 -4.88
CA PRO A 337 6.14 -14.16 -4.51
C PRO A 337 6.41 -14.53 -3.04
N ASN A 338 5.41 -14.38 -2.16
CA ASN A 338 5.57 -14.60 -0.73
C ASN A 338 4.74 -15.78 -0.19
N ARG A 339 3.98 -16.50 -1.02
CA ARG A 339 3.12 -17.63 -0.58
C ARG A 339 3.87 -18.83 -0.02
N HIS A 340 5.17 -18.90 -0.24
CA HIS A 340 6.04 -19.92 0.37
C HIS A 340 6.25 -19.71 1.88
N LEU A 341 5.90 -18.55 2.43
CA LEU A 341 6.04 -18.26 3.85
C LEU A 341 4.98 -19.01 4.68
N PRO A 342 5.35 -19.50 5.88
CA PRO A 342 4.43 -20.23 6.74
C PRO A 342 3.35 -19.29 7.30
N VAL A 343 2.10 -19.75 7.21
CA VAL A 343 0.92 -19.06 7.76
C VAL A 343 0.48 -19.76 9.04
N GLN A 344 0.24 -19.00 10.10
CA GLN A 344 -0.15 -19.54 11.41
C GLN A 344 -1.49 -18.96 11.84
N ALA A 345 -2.42 -19.83 12.22
CA ALA A 345 -3.67 -19.39 12.83
C ALA A 345 -3.39 -18.79 14.21
N VAL A 346 -3.95 -17.62 14.48
CA VAL A 346 -3.87 -16.92 15.76
C VAL A 346 -5.27 -16.48 16.20
N VAL A 347 -5.41 -16.11 17.47
CA VAL A 347 -6.69 -15.62 18.02
C VAL A 347 -7.83 -16.62 17.75
N ASN A 348 -7.62 -17.89 18.07
CA ASN A 348 -8.57 -18.99 17.83
C ASN A 348 -9.00 -19.14 16.36
N GLY A 349 -8.10 -18.85 15.42
CA GLY A 349 -8.37 -18.98 13.99
C GLY A 349 -9.12 -17.79 13.38
N MET A 350 -9.40 -16.74 14.16
CA MET A 350 -10.02 -15.50 13.66
C MET A 350 -9.03 -14.65 12.84
N ALA A 351 -7.73 -14.90 12.96
CA ALA A 351 -6.72 -14.26 12.14
C ALA A 351 -5.58 -15.20 11.79
N ARG A 352 -4.83 -14.82 10.77
CA ARG A 352 -3.67 -15.49 10.21
C ARG A 352 -2.46 -14.58 10.37
N LEU A 353 -1.37 -15.16 10.84
CA LEU A 353 -0.11 -14.47 11.08
C LEU A 353 0.97 -15.04 10.15
N VAL A 354 1.69 -14.13 9.49
CA VAL A 354 2.87 -14.48 8.68
C VAL A 354 4.06 -13.66 9.16
N LEU A 355 5.19 -14.33 9.41
CA LEU A 355 6.46 -13.66 9.72
C LEU A 355 7.44 -13.79 8.56
N CYS A 356 8.16 -12.70 8.29
CA CYS A 356 9.27 -12.68 7.34
C CYS A 356 10.46 -11.95 7.93
N GLN A 357 11.54 -12.71 8.11
CA GLN A 357 12.84 -12.19 8.49
C GLN A 357 13.54 -11.57 7.27
N LEU A 358 14.08 -10.37 7.42
CA LEU A 358 14.83 -9.67 6.36
C LEU A 358 16.29 -10.11 6.32
N SER A 359 16.95 -10.20 7.47
CA SER A 359 18.34 -10.68 7.58
C SER A 359 18.42 -12.19 7.71
N ARG A 360 19.37 -12.82 6.99
CA ARG A 360 19.66 -14.26 7.13
C ARG A 360 20.55 -14.60 8.34
N VAL A 361 21.05 -13.59 9.05
CA VAL A 361 22.03 -13.78 10.14
C VAL A 361 21.37 -14.39 11.38
N VAL A 362 20.08 -14.12 11.60
CA VAL A 362 19.34 -14.65 12.74
C VAL A 362 18.38 -15.73 12.24
N THR A 363 18.65 -16.98 12.58
CA THR A 363 17.72 -18.09 12.32
C THR A 363 16.80 -18.28 13.52
N PHE A 364 15.54 -17.90 13.38
CA PHE A 364 14.52 -18.17 14.40
C PHE A 364 13.88 -19.55 14.24
N ASP A 365 13.34 -20.07 15.34
CA ASP A 365 12.48 -21.26 15.30
C ASP A 365 11.26 -20.97 14.42
N ARG A 366 10.96 -21.89 13.50
CA ARG A 366 9.82 -21.78 12.58
C ARG A 366 8.47 -21.80 13.30
N LYS A 367 8.42 -22.29 14.54
CA LYS A 367 7.20 -22.29 15.37
C LYS A 367 7.10 -20.96 16.12
N VAL A 368 6.21 -20.07 15.68
CA VAL A 368 6.07 -18.71 16.25
C VAL A 368 5.72 -18.77 17.73
N PHE A 369 4.89 -19.73 18.15
CA PHE A 369 4.50 -19.91 19.55
C PHE A 369 5.64 -20.20 20.53
N LYS A 370 6.84 -20.58 20.04
CA LYS A 370 8.03 -20.72 20.89
C LYS A 370 8.76 -19.40 21.13
N ARG A 371 8.57 -18.42 20.25
CA ARG A 371 9.10 -17.05 20.38
C ARG A 371 8.18 -16.18 21.24
N MET A 372 6.95 -16.61 21.43
CA MET A 372 5.94 -15.86 22.17
C MET A 372 6.10 -16.03 23.68
N THR A 373 5.94 -14.92 24.40
CA THR A 373 5.93 -14.85 25.86
C THR A 373 4.50 -14.94 26.37
N LEU A 374 4.25 -15.81 27.35
CA LEU A 374 2.98 -15.86 28.05
C LEU A 374 2.81 -14.59 28.89
N ILE A 375 1.70 -13.87 28.69
CA ILE A 375 1.41 -12.63 29.42
C ILE A 375 0.27 -12.77 30.43
N GLU A 376 -0.69 -13.66 30.18
CA GLU A 376 -1.77 -13.98 31.14
C GLU A 376 -1.31 -15.08 32.10
N GLY A 377 -1.50 -14.86 33.41
CA GLY A 377 -1.06 -15.79 34.46
C GLY A 377 0.46 -15.84 34.68
N ASN A 378 1.23 -14.97 34.03
CA ASN A 378 2.67 -14.85 34.26
C ASN A 378 2.93 -13.89 35.44
N GLU A 379 3.52 -14.39 36.53
CA GLU A 379 3.78 -13.63 37.76
C GLU A 379 4.69 -12.39 37.54
N PHE A 380 5.52 -12.41 36.49
CA PHE A 380 6.42 -11.32 36.14
C PHE A 380 5.79 -10.29 35.19
N VAL A 381 4.65 -10.60 34.59
CA VAL A 381 3.92 -9.69 33.69
C VAL A 381 2.67 -9.19 34.40
N LYS A 382 2.79 -8.01 35.00
CA LYS A 382 1.64 -7.36 35.66
C LYS A 382 0.79 -6.61 34.63
N PRO A 383 -0.54 -6.56 34.85
CA PRO A 383 -1.44 -5.64 34.13
C PRO A 383 -0.92 -4.20 34.16
N LEU A 384 -1.44 -3.35 33.28
CA LEU A 384 -1.19 -1.92 33.39
C LEU A 384 -1.75 -1.43 34.72
N LYS A 385 -1.05 -0.52 35.38
CA LYS A 385 -1.59 0.14 36.58
C LYS A 385 -2.90 0.81 36.21
N ASP A 386 -3.84 0.88 37.16
CA ASP A 386 -5.07 1.64 36.99
C ASP A 386 -4.76 3.06 36.49
N ASP A 387 -5.62 3.57 35.63
CA ASP A 387 -5.39 4.79 34.87
C ASP A 387 -5.02 5.96 35.79
N ALA A 388 -3.91 6.63 35.45
CA ALA A 388 -3.80 8.06 35.75
C ALA A 388 -4.92 8.78 34.98
N PRO A 389 -5.36 10.00 35.37
CA PRO A 389 -6.35 10.75 34.61
C PRO A 389 -6.05 10.70 33.11
N ASP A 390 -6.95 10.10 32.34
CA ASP A 390 -6.76 9.89 30.90
C ASP A 390 -7.04 11.21 30.18
N GLU A 391 -6.00 12.04 30.11
CA GLU A 391 -6.03 13.35 29.45
C GLU A 391 -6.45 13.21 27.97
N VAL A 392 -6.07 12.11 27.30
CA VAL A 392 -6.41 11.88 25.89
C VAL A 392 -7.89 11.55 25.73
N LEU A 393 -8.47 10.74 26.61
CA LEU A 393 -9.91 10.49 26.62
C LEU A 393 -10.70 11.76 26.99
N SER A 394 -10.15 12.63 27.84
CA SER A 394 -10.72 13.97 28.08
C SER A 394 -10.76 14.78 26.78
N ASP A 395 -9.64 14.86 26.07
CA ASP A 395 -9.54 15.56 24.79
C ASP A 395 -10.53 14.99 23.75
N ILE A 396 -10.61 13.65 23.61
CA ILE A 396 -11.54 12.98 22.68
C ILE A 396 -12.99 13.29 23.04
N ARG A 397 -13.34 13.28 24.34
CA ARG A 397 -14.69 13.61 24.81
C ARG A 397 -15.04 15.08 24.62
N ASP A 398 -14.04 15.95 24.57
CA ASP A 398 -14.22 17.38 24.32
C ASP A 398 -14.44 17.69 22.82
N ILE A 399 -14.04 16.81 21.89
CA ILE A 399 -14.19 17.03 20.44
C ILE A 399 -15.62 17.47 20.06
N PRO A 400 -16.72 16.76 20.42
CA PRO A 400 -18.07 17.17 20.00
C PRO A 400 -18.46 18.55 20.53
N LYS A 401 -18.03 18.88 21.76
CA LYS A 401 -18.28 20.19 22.37
C LYS A 401 -17.50 21.28 21.65
N ILE A 402 -16.20 21.07 21.41
CA ILE A 402 -15.35 22.02 20.67
C ILE A 402 -15.91 22.25 19.26
N CYS A 403 -16.32 21.21 18.56
CA CYS A 403 -16.97 21.32 17.26
C CYS A 403 -18.29 22.10 17.34
N SER A 404 -19.11 21.86 18.37
CA SER A 404 -20.36 22.61 18.61
C SER A 404 -20.09 24.08 18.91
N ASP A 405 -19.12 24.38 19.78
CA ASP A 405 -18.73 25.74 20.16
C ASP A 405 -18.20 26.51 18.92
N ILE A 406 -17.43 25.85 18.06
CA ILE A 406 -17.00 26.41 16.76
C ILE A 406 -18.24 26.73 15.90
N GLN A 407 -19.14 25.75 15.70
CA GLN A 407 -20.34 25.95 14.87
C GLN A 407 -21.26 27.07 15.41
N GLU A 408 -21.47 27.15 16.72
CA GLU A 408 -22.24 28.22 17.35
C GLU A 408 -21.57 29.61 17.20
N ASP A 409 -20.24 29.69 17.32
CA ASP A 409 -19.49 30.94 17.12
C ASP A 409 -19.60 31.42 15.65
N TRP A 410 -19.69 30.51 14.68
CA TRP A 410 -19.94 30.84 13.27
C TRP A 410 -21.38 31.32 13.00
N LEU A 411 -22.37 30.80 13.73
CA LEU A 411 -23.78 31.20 13.58
C LEU A 411 -24.07 32.56 14.20
N ASN A 412 -23.39 32.89 15.31
CA ASN A 412 -23.52 34.17 16.02
C ASN A 412 -22.54 35.24 15.48
N ILE A 413 -22.52 36.46 16.04
CA ILE A 413 -21.50 37.48 15.73
C ILE A 413 -20.23 37.15 16.53
N GLY A 414 -19.72 35.94 16.34
CA GLY A 414 -18.55 35.40 17.00
C GLY A 414 -17.24 36.01 16.50
N LEU A 415 -16.18 35.85 17.30
CA LEU A 415 -14.85 36.36 16.94
C LEU A 415 -14.32 35.65 15.67
N ASN A 416 -14.62 34.37 15.48
CA ASN A 416 -14.23 33.64 14.28
C ASN A 416 -14.98 34.15 13.05
N ARG A 417 -16.30 34.40 13.14
CA ARG A 417 -17.08 34.98 12.05
C ARG A 417 -16.61 36.39 11.68
N MET A 418 -16.32 37.23 12.66
CA MET A 418 -15.78 38.58 12.44
C MET A 418 -14.40 38.53 11.79
N THR A 419 -13.53 37.62 12.25
CA THR A 419 -12.19 37.42 11.70
C THR A 419 -12.26 36.88 10.26
N ALA A 420 -13.12 35.91 9.99
CA ALA A 420 -13.37 35.38 8.65
C ALA A 420 -13.97 36.42 7.71
N TRP A 421 -14.91 37.25 8.19
CA TRP A 421 -15.47 38.36 7.42
C TRP A 421 -14.40 39.42 7.10
N HIS A 422 -13.57 39.79 8.06
CA HIS A 422 -12.45 40.71 7.85
C HIS A 422 -11.42 40.14 6.86
N LEU A 423 -11.06 38.87 7.01
CA LEU A 423 -10.17 38.17 6.09
C LEU A 423 -10.76 38.16 4.67
N SER A 424 -12.03 37.81 4.52
CA SER A 424 -12.74 37.83 3.23
C SER A 424 -12.76 39.21 2.58
N ARG A 425 -12.92 40.29 3.37
CA ARG A 425 -12.80 41.66 2.86
C ARG A 425 -11.38 42.02 2.44
N CYS A 426 -10.37 41.62 3.21
CA CYS A 426 -8.98 41.83 2.86
C CYS A 426 -8.61 41.11 1.56
N ILE A 427 -9.03 39.85 1.41
CA ILE A 427 -8.89 39.04 0.20
C ILE A 427 -9.60 39.70 -0.98
N SER A 428 -10.88 40.06 -0.83
CA SER A 428 -11.69 40.70 -1.88
C SER A 428 -11.08 42.02 -2.35
N LYS A 429 -10.56 42.82 -1.42
CA LYS A 429 -9.85 44.06 -1.72
C LYS A 429 -8.56 43.78 -2.48
N ARG A 430 -7.76 42.83 -2.00
CA ARG A 430 -6.47 42.47 -2.63
C ARG A 430 -6.65 41.93 -4.05
N LEU A 431 -7.66 41.09 -4.28
CA LEU A 431 -8.03 40.60 -5.60
C LEU A 431 -8.44 41.74 -6.54
N LYS A 432 -9.24 42.71 -6.07
CA LYS A 432 -9.60 43.89 -6.86
C LYS A 432 -8.36 44.74 -7.21
N ASP A 433 -7.51 45.00 -6.22
CA ASP A 433 -6.28 45.77 -6.42
C ASP A 433 -5.32 45.04 -7.39
N HIS A 434 -5.32 43.70 -7.41
CA HIS A 434 -4.59 42.90 -8.40
C HIS A 434 -5.16 43.06 -9.82
N VAL A 435 -6.47 42.90 -9.99
CA VAL A 435 -7.16 43.07 -11.29
C VAL A 435 -6.98 44.49 -11.85
N GLU A 436 -6.98 45.49 -10.98
CA GLU A 436 -6.76 46.90 -11.33
C GLU A 436 -5.28 47.24 -11.61
N GLY A 437 -4.38 46.27 -11.52
CA GLY A 437 -2.94 46.46 -11.76
C GLY A 437 -2.23 47.28 -10.68
N LYS A 438 -2.84 47.45 -9.50
CA LYS A 438 -2.25 48.18 -8.36
C LYS A 438 -1.23 47.36 -7.59
N ILE A 439 -1.18 46.05 -7.82
CA ILE A 439 -0.23 45.12 -7.21
C ILE A 439 0.79 44.70 -8.27
N GLN A 440 2.08 44.96 -8.02
CA GLN A 440 3.17 44.51 -8.89
C GLN A 440 3.48 43.04 -8.64
N THR A 441 3.18 42.18 -9.61
CA THR A 441 3.51 40.75 -9.58
C THR A 441 4.96 40.54 -10.02
N HIS A 442 5.76 39.82 -9.24
CA HIS A 442 7.08 39.34 -9.64
C HIS A 442 7.15 37.82 -9.49
N ASN A 443 8.04 37.17 -10.26
CA ASN A 443 8.25 35.73 -10.19
C ASN A 443 8.71 35.36 -8.77
N GLY A 444 7.88 34.58 -8.06
CA GLY A 444 8.10 34.17 -6.67
C GLY A 444 7.09 34.71 -5.64
N CYS A 445 6.16 35.58 -6.04
CA CYS A 445 5.12 36.08 -5.14
C CYS A 445 3.95 35.09 -5.03
N VAL A 446 3.63 34.63 -3.83
CA VAL A 446 2.36 33.94 -3.52
C VAL A 446 1.32 35.02 -3.21
N ASP A 447 0.36 35.21 -4.09
CA ASP A 447 -0.56 36.35 -3.96
C ASP A 447 -1.66 36.13 -2.91
N ILE A 448 -2.18 34.89 -2.77
CA ILE A 448 -3.09 34.43 -1.70
C ILE A 448 -2.88 32.93 -1.47
N LEU A 449 -2.63 32.51 -0.23
CA LEU A 449 -2.61 31.11 0.22
C LEU A 449 -3.73 30.93 1.27
N LEU A 450 -4.66 30.02 0.99
CA LEU A 450 -5.74 29.64 1.90
C LEU A 450 -5.54 28.17 2.29
N THR A 451 -5.29 27.91 3.58
CA THR A 451 -5.30 26.56 4.13
C THR A 451 -6.58 26.39 4.94
N GLY A 452 -7.36 25.35 4.62
CA GLY A 452 -8.56 24.97 5.35
C GLY A 452 -8.26 23.82 6.31
N CYS A 453 -8.85 23.87 7.50
CA CYS A 453 -9.11 22.68 8.31
C CYS A 453 -10.62 22.45 8.18
N GLU A 454 -11.02 21.42 7.45
CA GLU A 454 -12.41 20.96 7.50
C GLU A 454 -12.65 20.25 8.83
N VAL A 455 -13.85 20.44 9.37
CA VAL A 455 -14.39 19.64 10.48
C VAL A 455 -15.32 18.60 9.90
#